data_AF-A0A4V6P9J9-F1
#
_entry.id   AF-A0A4V6P9J9-F1
#
_cell.length_a   1.000
_cell.length_b   1.000
_cell.length_c   1.000
_cell.angle_alpha   90.00
_cell.angle_beta   90.00
_cell.angle_gamma   90.00
#
_symmetry.space_group_name_H-M   'P 1'
#
loop_
_entity.id
_entity.type
_entity.pdbx_description
1 polymer ?
#
loop_
_entity_poly.entity_id
_entity_poly.type
_entity_poly.pdbx_seq_one_letter_code
_entity_poly.pdbx_strand_id
1 'polypeptide(L)'
;MAESSRLAWEVMSGQSDEPVNNEGTVCAGFRLEAHDLPDERTVRHARALVRQVLRTAGADESDVDDAELAVGELGANAVSYASGPYEIRFVIVAGRPTWCEVVDGDSDLVGIPEILEKLDHTDASECSSEEVPQGSGHGLAIVHRLSGGRCKVYPTVMSSTGRPGKAVAFALPGSGAR
;
A
#
# COMPACT_ATOMS: atom_id res chain seq x y z
N MET A 1 -6.38 -7.79 54.84
CA MET A 1 -7.58 -7.70 53.99
C MET A 1 -7.81 -6.23 53.65
N ALA A 2 -7.83 -5.99 52.35
CA ALA A 2 -8.26 -4.85 51.52
C ALA A 2 -8.52 -3.43 52.07
N GLU A 3 -8.13 -2.49 51.19
CA GLU A 3 -8.74 -1.18 50.86
C GLU A 3 -8.41 0.06 51.71
N SER A 4 -7.70 1.03 51.12
CA SER A 4 -8.38 2.08 50.33
C SER A 4 -7.35 3.08 49.78
N SER A 5 -7.18 3.06 48.45
CA SER A 5 -6.39 4.01 47.69
C SER A 5 -7.14 5.35 47.53
N ARG A 6 -6.44 6.47 47.73
CA ARG A 6 -6.87 7.80 47.26
C ARG A 6 -5.69 8.56 46.66
N LEU A 7 -5.77 8.71 45.33
CA LEU A 7 -5.41 9.85 44.49
C LEU A 7 -4.34 10.83 44.99
N ALA A 8 -3.23 10.88 44.27
CA ALA A 8 -2.55 12.14 43.92
C ALA A 8 -2.09 12.03 42.46
N TRP A 9 -2.76 12.79 41.60
CA TRP A 9 -2.40 12.99 40.21
C TRP A 9 -1.45 14.19 40.19
N GLU A 10 -0.18 13.98 39.85
CA GLU A 10 0.70 15.07 39.46
C GLU A 10 0.79 15.06 37.94
N VAL A 11 0.12 16.05 37.34
CA VAL A 11 0.30 16.42 35.95
C VAL A 11 1.60 17.19 35.85
N MET A 12 2.59 16.58 35.19
CA MET A 12 3.70 17.31 34.61
C MET A 12 3.70 17.05 33.11
N SER A 13 3.20 18.07 32.41
CA SER A 13 3.26 18.23 30.98
C SER A 13 4.72 18.17 30.51
N GLY A 14 4.99 17.21 29.64
CA GLY A 14 6.22 17.11 28.84
C GLY A 14 5.84 16.48 27.52
N GLN A 15 5.16 17.25 26.68
CA GLN A 15 4.79 16.85 25.32
C GLN A 15 6.05 16.95 24.47
N SER A 16 6.77 15.84 24.36
CA SER A 16 7.75 15.63 23.30
C SER A 16 6.99 14.92 22.18
N ASP A 17 6.68 15.66 21.12
CA ASP A 17 6.28 15.11 19.81
C ASP A 17 7.47 14.33 19.23
N GLU A 18 7.63 13.09 19.67
CA GLU A 18 8.40 12.09 18.95
C GLU A 18 7.42 11.41 17.99
N PRO A 19 7.69 11.37 16.67
CA PRO A 19 6.85 10.61 15.76
C PRO A 19 6.89 9.13 16.18
N VAL A 20 5.71 8.55 16.38
CA VAL A 20 5.53 7.11 16.59
C VAL A 20 6.13 6.40 15.38
N ASN A 21 7.34 5.87 15.57
CA ASN A 21 7.95 4.97 14.61
C ASN A 21 7.20 3.65 14.70
N ASN A 22 6.42 3.32 13.67
CA ASN A 22 5.75 2.03 13.53
C ASN A 22 6.80 0.92 13.55
N GLU A 23 6.84 0.16 14.64
CA GLU A 23 7.75 -0.97 14.82
C GLU A 23 7.37 -2.09 13.85
N GLY A 24 8.09 -2.17 12.73
CA GLY A 24 7.86 -3.17 11.70
C GLY A 24 7.97 -4.59 12.26
N THR A 25 6.97 -5.43 11.99
CA THR A 25 6.99 -6.84 12.39
C THR A 25 8.06 -7.57 11.56
N VAL A 26 9.06 -8.16 12.24
CA VAL A 26 10.13 -8.95 11.60
C VAL A 26 9.78 -10.42 11.70
N CYS A 27 9.44 -11.04 10.57
CA CYS A 27 9.26 -12.49 10.45
C CYS A 27 10.16 -12.99 9.31
N ALA A 28 10.96 -14.03 9.56
CA ALA A 28 11.70 -14.78 8.53
C ALA A 28 12.51 -13.95 7.49
N GLY A 29 13.21 -12.88 7.93
CA GLY A 29 14.11 -12.11 7.05
C GLY A 29 13.43 -11.08 6.15
N PHE A 30 12.12 -10.91 6.30
CA PHE A 30 11.39 -9.77 5.76
C PHE A 30 10.80 -8.91 6.89
N ARG A 31 10.63 -7.62 6.60
CA ARG A 31 9.99 -6.63 7.47
C ARG A 31 8.79 -6.04 6.73
N LEU A 32 7.66 -5.90 7.42
CA LEU A 32 6.52 -5.12 6.94
C LEU A 32 6.57 -3.73 7.58
N GLU A 33 6.62 -2.68 6.75
CA GLU A 33 6.50 -1.29 7.19
C GLU A 33 5.13 -0.77 6.75
N ALA A 34 4.33 -0.30 7.71
CA ALA A 34 2.95 0.13 7.53
C ALA A 34 2.83 1.62 7.84
N HIS A 35 2.05 2.36 7.05
CA HIS A 35 1.79 3.78 7.25
C HIS A 35 0.33 4.10 6.98
N ASP A 36 -0.31 4.79 7.93
CA ASP A 36 -1.66 5.31 7.73
C ASP A 36 -1.66 6.43 6.69
N LEU A 37 -2.69 6.42 5.84
CA LEU A 37 -2.92 7.43 4.82
C LEU A 37 -4.14 8.27 5.22
N PRO A 38 -4.01 9.62 5.27
CA PRO A 38 -5.12 10.48 5.63
C PRO A 38 -6.13 10.61 4.47
N ASP A 39 -7.42 10.40 4.75
CA ASP A 39 -8.51 10.32 3.75
C ASP A 39 -8.47 11.41 2.65
N GLU A 40 -8.35 12.69 3.02
CA GLU A 40 -8.37 13.81 2.06
C GLU A 40 -7.11 13.91 1.18
N ARG A 41 -6.01 13.25 1.58
CA ARG A 41 -4.70 13.35 0.95
C ARG A 41 -4.06 11.98 0.70
N THR A 42 -4.87 10.91 0.68
CA THR A 42 -4.43 9.52 0.54
C THR A 42 -3.48 9.36 -0.64
N VAL A 43 -3.90 9.76 -1.84
CA VAL A 43 -3.10 9.62 -3.07
C VAL A 43 -1.78 10.39 -2.97
N ARG A 44 -1.82 11.63 -2.49
CA ARG A 44 -0.62 12.48 -2.39
C ARG A 44 0.38 11.92 -1.37
N HIS A 45 -0.09 11.46 -0.23
CA HIS A 45 0.77 10.87 0.80
C HIS A 45 1.35 9.53 0.35
N ALA A 46 0.53 8.68 -0.27
CA ALA A 46 0.98 7.39 -0.78
C ALA A 46 2.11 7.57 -1.81
N ARG A 47 1.95 8.51 -2.76
CA ARG A 47 2.99 8.90 -3.72
C ARG A 47 4.26 9.41 -3.05
N ALA A 48 4.14 10.30 -2.06
CA ALA A 48 5.29 10.82 -1.34
C ALA A 48 6.06 9.72 -0.58
N LEU A 49 5.34 8.80 0.07
CA LEU A 49 5.93 7.69 0.82
C LEU A 49 6.66 6.71 -0.09
N VAL A 50 6.05 6.27 -1.20
CA VAL A 50 6.73 5.34 -2.12
C VAL A 50 7.98 5.97 -2.74
N ARG A 51 7.94 7.25 -3.12
CA ARG A 51 9.12 7.98 -3.58
C ARG A 51 10.22 8.00 -2.53
N GLN A 52 9.87 8.32 -1.28
CA GLN A 52 10.82 8.39 -0.18
C GLN A 52 11.48 7.03 0.09
N VAL A 53 10.67 5.97 0.17
CA VAL A 53 11.13 4.60 0.44
C VAL A 53 12.08 4.11 -0.65
N LEU A 54 11.71 4.28 -1.93
CA LEU A 54 12.53 3.83 -3.06
C LEU A 54 13.84 4.62 -3.20
N ARG A 55 13.80 5.94 -3.02
CA ARG A 55 15.01 6.78 -3.06
C ARG A 55 15.97 6.43 -1.93
N THR A 56 15.45 6.17 -0.74
CA THR A 56 16.26 5.74 0.40
C THR A 56 16.93 4.40 0.14
N ALA A 57 16.25 3.51 -0.61
CA ALA A 57 16.81 2.24 -1.07
C ALA A 57 17.76 2.35 -2.27
N GLY A 58 17.96 3.55 -2.83
CA GLY A 58 18.83 3.79 -3.98
C GLY A 58 18.27 3.28 -5.31
N ALA A 59 16.94 3.27 -5.47
CA ALA A 59 16.30 2.98 -6.74
C ALA A 59 16.55 4.08 -7.78
N ASP A 60 16.54 3.72 -9.06
CA ASP A 60 16.66 4.68 -10.17
C ASP A 60 15.40 5.56 -10.27
N GLU A 61 15.52 6.79 -10.76
CA GLU A 61 14.37 7.71 -10.83
C GLU A 61 13.24 7.21 -11.74
N SER A 62 13.54 6.43 -12.79
CA SER A 62 12.50 5.78 -13.60
C SER A 62 11.67 4.78 -12.79
N ASP A 63 12.33 3.98 -11.95
CA ASP A 63 11.69 3.01 -11.08
C ASP A 63 10.84 3.70 -10.00
N VAL A 64 11.32 4.85 -9.52
CA VAL A 64 10.59 5.72 -8.57
C VAL A 64 9.32 6.29 -9.22
N ASP A 65 9.43 6.80 -10.45
CA ASP A 65 8.31 7.41 -11.16
C ASP A 65 7.24 6.37 -11.53
N ASP A 66 7.64 5.17 -11.97
CA ASP A 66 6.74 4.04 -12.27
C ASP A 66 5.99 3.58 -11.00
N ALA A 67 6.70 3.42 -9.89
CA ALA A 67 6.07 3.03 -8.63
C ALA A 67 5.15 4.13 -8.07
N GLU A 68 5.51 5.41 -8.23
CA GLU A 68 4.63 6.53 -7.88
C GLU A 68 3.34 6.50 -8.69
N LEU A 69 3.44 6.27 -10.00
CA LEU A 69 2.28 6.16 -10.88
C LEU A 69 1.38 5.01 -10.44
N ALA A 70 1.94 3.81 -10.23
CA ALA A 70 1.21 2.64 -9.77
C ALA A 70 0.48 2.88 -8.44
N VAL A 71 1.18 3.43 -7.44
CA VAL A 71 0.57 3.78 -6.14
C VAL A 71 -0.50 4.87 -6.30
N GLY A 72 -0.30 5.80 -7.21
CA GLY A 72 -1.27 6.83 -7.56
C GLY A 72 -2.60 6.25 -8.06
N GLU A 73 -2.52 5.29 -8.97
CA GLU A 73 -3.69 4.59 -9.51
C GLU A 73 -4.39 3.74 -8.44
N LEU A 74 -3.62 3.01 -7.61
CA LEU A 74 -4.19 2.23 -6.51
C LEU A 74 -4.87 3.10 -5.46
N GLY A 75 -4.23 4.21 -5.06
CA GLY A 75 -4.81 5.16 -4.12
C GLY A 75 -6.08 5.82 -4.66
N ALA A 76 -6.11 6.17 -5.96
CA ALA A 76 -7.31 6.71 -6.61
C ALA A 76 -8.45 5.69 -6.64
N ASN A 77 -8.14 4.42 -6.90
CA ASN A 77 -9.11 3.32 -6.82
C ASN A 77 -9.66 3.16 -5.40
N ALA A 78 -8.78 3.12 -4.39
CA ALA A 78 -9.18 2.99 -3.00
C ALA A 78 -10.16 4.11 -2.57
N VAL A 79 -9.86 5.37 -2.92
CA VAL A 79 -10.73 6.52 -2.60
C VAL A 79 -12.03 6.51 -3.40
N SER A 80 -12.01 5.99 -4.64
CA SER A 80 -13.19 6.01 -5.51
C SER A 80 -14.18 4.88 -5.22
N TYR A 81 -13.68 3.73 -4.74
CA TYR A 81 -14.47 2.50 -4.62
C TYR A 81 -14.61 1.99 -3.18
N ALA A 82 -13.83 2.51 -2.22
CA ALA A 82 -13.88 2.10 -0.83
C ALA A 82 -13.90 3.29 0.13
N SER A 83 -14.32 3.03 1.36
CA SER A 83 -14.22 4.00 2.46
C SER A 83 -12.96 3.76 3.27
N GLY A 84 -12.42 4.85 3.83
CA GLY A 84 -11.32 4.78 4.77
C GLY A 84 -11.65 3.94 6.02
N PRO A 85 -10.64 3.61 6.84
CA PRO A 85 -9.27 4.13 6.76
C PRO A 85 -8.45 3.53 5.62
N TYR A 86 -7.37 4.21 5.24
CA TYR A 86 -6.44 3.77 4.20
C TYR A 86 -5.04 3.58 4.78
N GLU A 87 -4.30 2.60 4.26
CA GLU A 87 -2.94 2.29 4.70
C GLU A 87 -2.07 1.96 3.48
N ILE A 88 -0.79 2.33 3.51
CA ILE A 88 0.22 1.83 2.57
C ILE A 88 1.22 0.98 3.32
N ARG A 89 1.61 -0.15 2.72
CA ARG A 89 2.58 -1.07 3.29
C ARG A 89 3.70 -1.38 2.31
N PHE A 90 4.88 -1.58 2.87
CA PHE A 90 6.06 -2.02 2.15
C PHE A 90 6.59 -3.30 2.76
N VAL A 91 6.72 -4.34 1.92
CA VAL A 91 7.48 -5.54 2.30
C VAL A 91 8.93 -5.30 1.94
N ILE A 92 9.79 -5.29 2.95
CA ILE A 92 11.22 -5.10 2.85
C ILE A 92 11.91 -6.46 2.98
N VAL A 93 12.66 -6.89 1.97
CA VAL A 93 13.45 -8.13 1.97
C VAL A 93 14.92 -7.76 1.85
N ALA A 94 15.76 -8.27 2.76
CA ALA A 94 17.20 -7.97 2.78
C ALA A 94 17.51 -6.46 2.72
N GLY A 95 16.68 -5.62 3.37
CA GLY A 95 16.84 -4.17 3.42
C GLY A 95 16.37 -3.42 2.17
N ARG A 96 15.72 -4.09 1.21
CA ARG A 96 15.17 -3.48 0.00
C ARG A 96 13.66 -3.64 -0.09
N PRO A 97 12.91 -2.59 -0.46
CA PRO A 97 11.47 -2.69 -0.67
C PRO A 97 11.18 -3.52 -1.93
N THR A 98 10.43 -4.61 -1.78
CA THR A 98 10.13 -5.54 -2.88
C THR A 98 8.67 -5.57 -3.27
N TRP A 99 7.77 -5.21 -2.36
CA TRP A 99 6.33 -5.27 -2.56
C TRP A 99 5.68 -4.06 -1.92
N CYS A 100 4.69 -3.47 -2.60
CA CYS A 100 3.92 -2.34 -2.12
C CYS A 100 2.44 -2.72 -2.09
N GLU A 101 1.76 -2.38 -1.00
CA GLU A 101 0.34 -2.67 -0.78
C GLU A 101 -0.39 -1.37 -0.47
N VAL A 102 -1.51 -1.11 -1.13
CA VAL A 102 -2.49 -0.10 -0.72
C VAL A 102 -3.68 -0.84 -0.14
N VAL A 103 -4.04 -0.50 1.09
CA VAL A 103 -5.10 -1.16 1.85
C VAL A 103 -6.23 -0.17 2.09
N ASP A 104 -7.45 -0.61 1.83
CA ASP A 104 -8.68 0.11 2.18
C ASP A 104 -9.52 -0.67 3.19
N GLY A 105 -10.43 0.04 3.87
CA GLY A 105 -11.29 -0.52 4.91
C GLY A 105 -12.42 -1.41 4.39
N ASP A 106 -12.54 -1.61 3.07
CA ASP A 106 -13.52 -2.52 2.51
C ASP A 106 -12.94 -3.92 2.37
N SER A 107 -13.63 -4.93 2.90
CA SER A 107 -13.23 -6.33 2.78
C SER A 107 -13.70 -6.99 1.48
N ASP A 108 -14.56 -6.33 0.70
CA ASP A 108 -15.09 -6.89 -0.54
C ASP A 108 -14.04 -6.86 -1.67
N LEU A 109 -13.89 -8.01 -2.33
CA LEU A 109 -12.98 -8.23 -3.46
C LEU A 109 -13.72 -8.28 -4.80
N VAL A 110 -15.05 -8.16 -4.83
CA VAL A 110 -15.87 -8.41 -6.03
C VAL A 110 -15.32 -7.67 -7.27
N GLY A 111 -15.10 -8.43 -8.34
CA GLY A 111 -14.67 -7.94 -9.66
C GLY A 111 -13.17 -7.69 -9.83
N ILE A 112 -12.39 -7.44 -8.77
CA ILE A 112 -10.94 -7.15 -8.91
C ILE A 112 -10.14 -8.40 -9.35
N PRO A 113 -10.31 -9.59 -8.76
CA PRO A 113 -9.63 -10.80 -9.22
C PRO A 113 -9.91 -11.11 -10.69
N GLU A 114 -11.15 -10.96 -11.13
CA GLU A 114 -11.56 -11.22 -12.52
C GLU A 114 -10.91 -10.24 -13.51
N ILE A 115 -10.71 -8.98 -13.10
CA ILE A 115 -9.98 -7.98 -13.91
C ILE A 115 -8.50 -8.38 -14.02
N LEU A 116 -7.86 -8.80 -12.91
CA LEU A 116 -6.46 -9.22 -12.94
C LEU A 116 -6.26 -10.49 -13.79
N GLU A 117 -7.16 -11.48 -13.68
CA GLU A 117 -7.11 -12.68 -14.53
C GLU A 117 -7.25 -12.35 -16.02
N LYS A 118 -8.13 -11.42 -16.39
CA LYS A 118 -8.25 -10.96 -17.78
C LYS A 118 -6.97 -10.28 -18.29
N LEU A 119 -6.30 -9.52 -17.43
CA LEU A 119 -5.04 -8.85 -17.77
C LEU A 119 -3.88 -9.84 -17.94
N ASP A 120 -3.87 -10.94 -17.17
CA ASP A 120 -2.88 -12.02 -17.34
C ASP A 120 -3.06 -12.79 -18.66
N HIS A 121 -4.29 -12.89 -19.17
CA HIS A 121 -4.61 -13.60 -20.41
C HIS A 121 -4.59 -12.72 -21.67
N THR A 122 -4.53 -11.39 -21.51
CA THR A 122 -4.41 -10.47 -22.65
C THR A 122 -2.95 -10.36 -23.03
N ASP A 123 -2.54 -11.07 -24.09
CA ASP A 123 -1.19 -10.92 -24.64
C ASP A 123 -0.90 -9.44 -24.94
N ALA A 124 0.27 -8.97 -24.47
CA ALA A 124 0.72 -7.58 -24.64
C ALA A 124 0.82 -7.10 -26.10
N SER A 125 0.55 -7.98 -27.07
CA SER A 125 0.54 -7.70 -28.52
C SER A 125 -0.81 -7.24 -29.07
N GLU A 126 -1.93 -7.41 -28.35
CA GLU A 126 -3.27 -7.05 -28.86
C GLU A 126 -3.88 -5.82 -28.18
N CYS A 127 -3.14 -5.11 -27.34
CA CYS A 127 -3.61 -3.84 -26.78
C CYS A 127 -3.35 -2.71 -27.78
N SER A 128 -4.13 -2.64 -28.87
CA SER A 128 -4.34 -1.35 -29.53
C SER A 128 -4.98 -0.43 -28.49
N SER A 129 -4.53 0.82 -28.43
CA SER A 129 -4.94 1.82 -27.43
C SER A 129 -6.43 2.18 -27.42
N GLU A 130 -7.30 1.40 -28.08
CA GLU A 130 -8.68 1.72 -28.41
C GLU A 130 -9.70 0.85 -27.65
N GLU A 131 -9.28 -0.24 -26.98
CA GLU A 131 -10.19 -1.14 -26.24
C GLU A 131 -9.99 -1.12 -24.71
N VAL A 132 -9.22 -0.19 -24.16
CA VAL A 132 -9.16 -0.02 -22.70
C VAL A 132 -10.45 0.70 -22.26
N PRO A 133 -11.37 0.05 -21.53
CA PRO A 133 -12.60 0.70 -21.10
C PRO A 133 -12.22 1.96 -20.30
N GLN A 134 -12.74 3.12 -20.70
CA GLN A 134 -12.54 4.40 -19.99
C GLN A 134 -13.30 4.48 -18.64
N GLY A 135 -13.43 3.34 -17.95
CA GLY A 135 -14.08 3.16 -16.65
C GLY A 135 -13.62 1.85 -15.99
N SER A 136 -13.62 1.81 -14.66
CA SER A 136 -13.30 0.66 -13.77
C SER A 136 -12.33 -0.38 -14.37
N GLY A 137 -11.01 -0.20 -14.17
CA GLY A 137 -10.00 -1.18 -14.56
C GLY A 137 -8.72 -0.60 -15.16
N HIS A 138 -8.76 0.63 -15.68
CA HIS A 138 -7.60 1.30 -16.27
C HIS A 138 -6.42 1.43 -15.28
N GLY A 139 -6.68 1.84 -14.04
CA GLY A 139 -5.64 1.93 -13.01
C GLY A 139 -5.00 0.58 -12.68
N LEU A 140 -5.79 -0.51 -12.67
CA LEU A 140 -5.26 -1.87 -12.47
C LEU A 140 -4.45 -2.35 -13.67
N ALA A 141 -4.86 -1.99 -14.90
CA ALA A 141 -4.09 -2.30 -16.10
C ALA A 141 -2.71 -1.60 -16.12
N ILE A 142 -2.65 -0.34 -15.67
CA ILE A 142 -1.37 0.38 -15.48
C ILE A 142 -0.51 -0.35 -14.46
N VAL A 143 -1.06 -0.66 -13.28
CA VAL A 143 -0.32 -1.33 -12.19
C VAL A 143 0.17 -2.71 -12.64
N HIS A 144 -0.66 -3.47 -13.35
CA HIS A 144 -0.29 -4.77 -13.93
C HIS A 144 0.89 -4.63 -14.90
N ARG A 145 0.82 -3.68 -15.84
CA ARG A 145 1.90 -3.42 -16.79
C ARG A 145 3.20 -3.03 -16.10
N LEU A 146 3.16 -2.06 -15.18
CA LEU A 146 4.36 -1.54 -14.49
C LEU A 146 5.00 -2.58 -13.56
N SER A 147 4.21 -3.52 -13.02
CA SER A 147 4.72 -4.61 -12.18
C SER A 147 5.16 -5.85 -12.96
N GLY A 148 4.98 -5.86 -14.28
CA GLY A 148 5.21 -7.03 -15.14
C GLY A 148 4.28 -8.19 -14.81
N GLY A 149 3.00 -7.89 -14.54
CA GLY A 149 1.97 -8.84 -14.13
C GLY A 149 2.04 -9.26 -12.66
N ARG A 150 3.04 -8.80 -11.90
CA ARG A 150 3.21 -9.17 -10.49
C ARG A 150 2.39 -8.25 -9.60
N CYS A 151 1.08 -8.40 -9.66
CA CYS A 151 0.13 -7.71 -8.80
C CYS A 151 -0.92 -8.68 -8.26
N LYS A 152 -1.48 -8.38 -7.09
CA LYS A 152 -2.44 -9.23 -6.40
C LYS A 152 -3.46 -8.39 -5.64
N VAL A 153 -4.63 -8.99 -5.42
CA VAL A 153 -5.63 -8.51 -4.47
C VAL A 153 -5.92 -9.62 -3.47
N TYR A 154 -6.06 -9.28 -2.19
CA TYR A 154 -6.39 -10.25 -1.14
C TYR A 154 -6.95 -9.57 0.11
N PRO A 155 -7.72 -10.30 0.95
CA PRO A 155 -8.20 -9.75 2.21
C PRO A 155 -7.04 -9.68 3.21
N THR A 156 -7.05 -8.68 4.07
CA THR A 156 -6.02 -8.45 5.08
C THR A 156 -6.63 -7.88 6.36
N VAL A 157 -5.78 -7.66 7.37
CA VAL A 157 -6.12 -6.94 8.59
C VAL A 157 -5.32 -5.64 8.61
N MET A 158 -5.99 -4.51 8.79
CA MET A 158 -5.36 -3.18 8.87
C MET A 158 -4.46 -3.08 10.10
N SER A 159 -3.23 -2.58 9.94
CA SER A 159 -2.22 -2.55 11.01
C SER A 159 -2.61 -1.54 12.09
N SER A 160 -3.19 -0.41 11.67
CA SER A 160 -3.57 0.69 12.58
C SER A 160 -4.85 0.46 13.35
N THR A 161 -5.82 -0.26 12.78
CA THR A 161 -7.14 -0.45 13.40
C THR A 161 -7.42 -1.87 13.86
N GLY A 162 -6.65 -2.86 13.39
CA GLY A 162 -6.91 -4.28 13.62
C GLY A 162 -8.19 -4.81 12.96
N ARG A 163 -8.81 -4.02 12.06
CA ARG A 163 -10.05 -4.39 11.36
C ARG A 163 -9.75 -5.09 10.03
N PRO A 164 -10.67 -5.93 9.51
CA PRO A 164 -10.57 -6.45 8.16
C PRO A 164 -10.50 -5.33 7.12
N GLY A 165 -9.76 -5.57 6.04
CA GLY A 165 -9.68 -4.69 4.88
C GLY A 165 -9.24 -5.48 3.65
N LYS A 166 -9.02 -4.78 2.54
CA LYS A 166 -8.54 -5.34 1.28
C LYS A 166 -7.21 -4.72 0.93
N ALA A 167 -6.22 -5.54 0.59
CA ALA A 167 -4.97 -5.08 0.01
C ALA A 167 -5.01 -5.27 -1.51
N VAL A 168 -4.69 -4.20 -2.25
CA VAL A 168 -4.26 -4.30 -3.66
C VAL A 168 -2.78 -4.00 -3.69
N ALA A 169 -2.00 -4.90 -4.29
CA ALA A 169 -0.56 -4.88 -4.12
C ALA A 169 0.20 -5.27 -5.39
N PHE A 170 1.44 -4.81 -5.50
CA PHE A 170 2.29 -5.07 -6.66
C PHE A 170 3.77 -5.15 -6.29
N ALA A 171 4.53 -5.86 -7.13
CA ALA A 171 5.99 -5.92 -7.02
C ALA A 171 6.59 -4.57 -7.38
N LEU A 172 7.44 -4.04 -6.50
CA LEU A 172 8.18 -2.82 -6.79
C LEU A 172 9.27 -3.08 -7.84
N PRO A 173 9.63 -2.09 -8.67
CA PRO A 173 10.74 -2.23 -9.62
C PRO A 173 12.04 -2.65 -8.92
N GLY A 174 12.89 -3.43 -9.62
CA GLY A 174 14.14 -3.95 -9.05
C GLY A 174 13.99 -5.09 -8.04
N SER A 175 12.79 -5.57 -7.75
CA SER A 175 12.51 -6.70 -6.83
C SER A 175 12.75 -8.09 -7.42
N GLY A 176 13.05 -8.19 -8.72
CA GLY A 176 13.42 -9.45 -9.38
C GLY A 176 14.94 -9.59 -9.47
N ALA A 177 15.46 -10.77 -9.15
CA ALA A 177 16.81 -11.14 -9.57
C ALA A 177 16.89 -10.98 -11.10
N ARG A 178 17.80 -10.12 -11.53
CA ARG A 178 18.10 -9.90 -12.94
C ARG A 178 18.80 -11.11 -13.53
#